data_AF-A0A934L9R2-F1
#
_entry.id   AF-A0A934L9R2-F1
#
_cell.length_a   1.000
_cell.length_b   1.000
_cell.length_c   1.000
_cell.angle_alpha   90.00
_cell.angle_beta   90.00
_cell.angle_gamma   90.00
#
_symmetry.space_group_name_H-M   'P 1'
#
loop_
_entity.id
_entity.type
_entity.pdbx_description
1 polymer ?
#
loop_
_entity_poly.entity_id
_entity_poly.type
_entity_poly.pdbx_seq_one_letter_code
_entity_poly.pdbx_strand_id
1 'polypeptide(L)'
;MPRDILAANRASAEAAIAAFTGKAFPALTVDPTAADALYVWAGQANDELAAAKHRCPKLMIAQVLGFTSDPKWLIGVALPAAQAQPRHRVIARLTREECWQSIWTFNWDCHIELALESIGLKEQEKVEDQPWPMRFQRVLTLRDYGKAPQNRTIVIHKRHGCIKNINDLETRDIDGKATADDYVNFRFRITKVELTEELDKTSADYKSFCGQIVSAFAGHPLAVFGWSASEKYLLDEFENCAEQLQKYPDPVGRLSIVDPLYNPDGHSRLSAIYAVTKEQSHFPIAPAPGEPDQDNLFLWIQTLYALAVIHRTLDDHKVLQEWLTTVIEGIKVDVRPSWITYWVDVFLPAWVQLCWRTGLVTASLGGRKLRPEQIMLEGEEWYVPLRQDLPERPELISAAYLLKALSDSADTYRFDLVSGTLYLDSGAQVVLPLPAWGDPSHTNMLNSVPRVVARIKTARGFANRVTLLAMPIDGTPVLDHTKGAVKAAYLLVAKLRSDADITVVGLEEI
;
A
#
# COMPACT_ATOMS: atom_id res chain seq x y z
N MET A 1 18.92 4.47 -3.03
CA MET A 1 18.91 5.77 -3.76
C MET A 1 19.68 5.63 -5.08
N PRO A 2 19.44 6.49 -6.09
CA PRO A 2 20.18 6.48 -7.37
C PRO A 2 21.71 6.42 -7.21
N ARG A 3 22.26 7.19 -6.26
CA ARG A 3 23.70 7.20 -5.95
C ARG A 3 24.23 5.82 -5.53
N ASP A 4 23.45 5.06 -4.76
CA ASP A 4 23.88 3.77 -4.20
C ASP A 4 23.91 2.70 -5.30
N ILE A 5 23.02 2.81 -6.30
CA ILE A 5 23.00 1.93 -7.48
C ILE A 5 24.29 2.08 -8.27
N LEU A 6 24.67 3.33 -8.56
CA LEU A 6 25.89 3.61 -9.31
C LEU A 6 27.12 3.20 -8.49
N ALA A 7 27.20 3.60 -7.22
CA ALA A 7 28.33 3.26 -6.36
C ALA A 7 28.59 1.75 -6.28
N ALA A 8 27.53 0.93 -6.24
CA ALA A 8 27.65 -0.51 -6.15
C ALA A 8 28.04 -1.19 -7.48
N ASN A 9 27.59 -0.67 -8.63
CA ASN A 9 27.66 -1.41 -9.90
C ASN A 9 28.56 -0.75 -10.97
N ARG A 10 29.03 0.47 -10.75
CA ARG A 10 29.71 1.28 -11.78
C ARG A 10 30.90 0.55 -12.41
N ALA A 11 31.84 0.07 -11.59
CA ALA A 11 33.08 -0.52 -12.11
C ALA A 11 32.82 -1.76 -12.99
N SER A 12 31.92 -2.65 -12.56
CA SER A 12 31.51 -3.82 -13.35
C SER A 12 30.72 -3.42 -14.59
N ALA A 13 29.85 -2.40 -14.49
CA ALA A 13 29.07 -1.93 -15.62
C ALA A 13 29.94 -1.29 -16.72
N GLU A 14 30.88 -0.43 -16.32
CA GLU A 14 31.85 0.19 -17.23
C GLU A 14 32.72 -0.87 -17.92
N ALA A 15 33.16 -1.91 -17.19
CA ALA A 15 33.92 -3.02 -17.77
C ALA A 15 33.10 -3.82 -18.80
N ALA A 16 31.82 -4.10 -18.50
CA ALA A 16 30.93 -4.81 -19.41
C ALA A 16 30.64 -4.00 -20.69
N ILE A 17 30.38 -2.70 -20.56
CA ILE A 17 30.19 -1.80 -21.70
C ILE A 17 31.47 -1.68 -22.51
N ALA A 18 32.64 -1.57 -21.86
CA ALA A 18 33.92 -1.51 -22.54
C ALA A 18 34.22 -2.79 -23.34
N ALA A 19 33.90 -3.96 -22.76
CA ALA A 19 34.04 -5.24 -23.44
C ALA A 19 33.13 -5.35 -24.68
N PHE A 20 31.90 -4.83 -24.60
CA PHE A 20 30.97 -4.81 -25.74
C PHE A 20 31.41 -3.83 -26.84
N THR A 21 31.78 -2.61 -26.45
CA THR A 21 32.11 -1.53 -27.40
C THR A 21 33.53 -1.64 -27.97
N GLY A 22 34.41 -2.41 -27.33
CA GLY A 22 35.84 -2.51 -27.67
C GLY A 22 36.64 -1.26 -27.32
N LYS A 23 36.09 -0.36 -26.48
CA LYS A 23 36.71 0.91 -26.07
C LYS A 23 36.68 1.08 -24.56
N ALA A 24 37.64 1.79 -24.00
CA ALA A 24 37.57 2.18 -22.59
C ALA A 24 36.37 3.11 -22.35
N PHE A 25 35.66 2.91 -21.23
CA PHE A 25 34.54 3.77 -20.86
C PHE A 25 35.04 5.18 -20.53
N PRO A 26 34.37 6.25 -20.99
CA PRO A 26 34.80 7.62 -20.73
C PRO A 26 34.74 7.98 -19.24
N ALA A 27 35.60 8.90 -18.80
CA ALA A 27 35.55 9.41 -17.44
C ALA A 27 34.22 10.13 -17.18
N LEU A 28 33.64 9.90 -16.00
CA LEU A 28 32.42 10.59 -15.56
C LEU A 28 32.70 12.09 -15.43
N THR A 29 31.80 12.92 -15.96
CA THR A 29 31.95 14.39 -15.98
C THR A 29 31.49 15.07 -14.69
N VAL A 30 30.93 14.31 -13.75
CA VAL A 30 30.44 14.76 -12.45
C VAL A 30 31.03 13.92 -11.33
N ASP A 31 31.00 14.46 -10.11
CA ASP A 31 31.34 13.70 -8.91
C ASP A 31 30.45 12.44 -8.83
N PRO A 32 31.02 11.22 -8.74
CA PRO A 32 30.26 9.99 -8.63
C PRO A 32 29.32 9.92 -7.42
N THR A 33 29.53 10.77 -6.41
CA THR A 33 28.70 10.89 -5.21
C THR A 33 27.57 11.90 -5.34
N ALA A 34 27.56 12.70 -6.42
CA ALA A 34 26.50 13.67 -6.69
C ALA A 34 25.14 12.98 -6.88
N ALA A 35 24.06 13.67 -6.49
CA ALA A 35 22.71 13.13 -6.55
C ALA A 35 22.28 12.75 -7.98
N ASP A 36 22.81 13.43 -9.01
CA ASP A 36 22.50 13.19 -10.41
C ASP A 36 23.55 12.36 -11.17
N ALA A 37 24.58 11.85 -10.48
CA ALA A 37 25.67 11.09 -11.08
C ALA A 37 25.18 9.87 -11.88
N LEU A 38 24.18 9.14 -11.38
CA LEU A 38 23.57 8.01 -12.09
C LEU A 38 23.01 8.44 -13.45
N TYR A 39 22.30 9.56 -13.50
CA TYR A 39 21.61 10.02 -14.71
C TYR A 39 22.60 10.54 -15.77
N VAL A 40 23.70 11.14 -15.33
CA VAL A 40 24.79 11.58 -16.21
C VAL A 40 25.55 10.36 -16.75
N TRP A 41 25.94 9.43 -15.87
CA TRP A 41 26.63 8.19 -16.26
C TRP A 41 25.80 7.37 -17.27
N ALA A 42 24.51 7.21 -17.00
CA ALA A 42 23.62 6.47 -17.89
C ALA A 42 23.47 7.14 -19.26
N GLY A 43 23.54 8.48 -19.33
CA GLY A 43 23.59 9.22 -20.59
C GLY A 43 24.85 8.88 -21.40
N GLN A 44 26.02 8.95 -20.77
CA GLN A 44 27.30 8.57 -21.41
C GLN A 44 27.29 7.11 -21.89
N ALA A 45 26.80 6.20 -21.04
CA ALA A 45 26.67 4.78 -21.39
C ALA A 45 25.74 4.56 -22.59
N ASN A 46 24.61 5.28 -22.62
CA ASN A 46 23.66 5.19 -23.71
C ASN A 46 24.28 5.64 -25.04
N ASP A 47 25.05 6.73 -25.03
CA ASP A 47 25.73 7.26 -26.22
C ASP A 47 26.83 6.31 -26.74
N GLU A 48 27.66 5.74 -25.85
CA GLU A 48 28.68 4.76 -26.24
C GLU A 48 28.07 3.49 -26.84
N LEU A 49 27.02 2.96 -26.22
CA LEU A 49 26.30 1.77 -26.72
C LEU A 49 25.58 2.06 -28.04
N ALA A 50 24.98 3.25 -28.20
CA ALA A 50 24.34 3.67 -29.44
C ALA A 50 25.36 3.84 -30.58
N ALA A 51 26.53 4.42 -30.31
CA ALA A 51 27.62 4.54 -31.27
C ALA A 51 28.16 3.18 -31.72
N ALA A 52 28.17 2.20 -30.81
CA ALA A 52 28.48 0.79 -31.11
C ALA A 52 27.31 0.01 -31.76
N LYS A 53 26.20 0.68 -32.09
CA LYS A 53 24.99 0.10 -32.71
C LYS A 53 24.35 -1.02 -31.88
N HIS A 54 24.41 -0.92 -30.55
CA HIS A 54 23.65 -1.82 -29.68
C HIS A 54 22.15 -1.68 -29.97
N ARG A 55 21.43 -2.81 -30.11
CA ARG A 55 20.01 -2.83 -30.50
C ARG A 55 19.11 -2.06 -29.52
N CYS A 56 19.36 -2.20 -28.23
CA CYS A 56 18.64 -1.49 -27.16
C CYS A 56 19.61 -1.09 -26.03
N PRO A 57 20.30 0.07 -26.14
CA PRO A 57 21.27 0.52 -25.14
C PRO A 57 20.71 0.53 -23.70
N LYS A 58 19.46 0.95 -23.54
CA LYS A 58 18.81 1.06 -22.23
C LYS A 58 18.53 -0.28 -21.55
N LEU A 59 18.27 -1.34 -22.33
CA LEU A 59 18.14 -2.69 -21.77
C LEU A 59 19.48 -3.18 -21.23
N MET A 60 20.57 -2.98 -21.98
CA MET A 60 21.93 -3.30 -21.52
C MET A 60 22.31 -2.51 -20.26
N ILE A 61 21.98 -1.21 -20.21
CA ILE A 61 22.19 -0.38 -19.00
C ILE A 61 21.43 -0.97 -17.80
N ALA A 62 20.17 -1.37 -17.97
CA ALA A 62 19.39 -1.99 -16.90
C ALA A 62 20.06 -3.29 -16.40
N GLN A 63 20.51 -4.14 -17.31
CA GLN A 63 21.19 -5.41 -16.99
C GLN A 63 22.48 -5.19 -16.19
N VAL A 64 23.37 -4.30 -16.68
CA VAL A 64 24.69 -4.08 -16.04
C VAL A 64 24.61 -3.34 -14.72
N LEU A 65 23.54 -2.58 -14.48
CA LEU A 65 23.24 -1.96 -13.19
C LEU A 65 22.49 -2.90 -12.22
N GLY A 66 22.22 -4.13 -12.64
CA GLY A 66 21.58 -5.16 -11.82
C GLY A 66 20.09 -4.94 -11.61
N PHE A 67 19.41 -4.13 -12.44
CA PHE A 67 17.96 -3.92 -12.33
C PHE A 67 17.19 -5.22 -12.54
N THR A 68 17.61 -6.02 -13.51
CA THR A 68 16.90 -7.24 -13.90
C THR A 68 17.36 -8.50 -13.15
N SER A 69 18.53 -8.44 -12.49
CA SER A 69 19.16 -9.57 -11.81
C SER A 69 19.11 -9.50 -10.28
N ASP A 70 19.02 -8.31 -9.68
CA ASP A 70 18.95 -8.16 -8.23
C ASP A 70 17.49 -8.36 -7.73
N PRO A 71 17.23 -9.36 -6.88
CA PRO A 71 15.89 -9.63 -6.36
C PRO A 71 15.24 -8.45 -5.64
N LYS A 72 16.03 -7.47 -5.16
CA LYS A 72 15.50 -6.29 -4.46
C LYS A 72 14.60 -5.39 -5.33
N TRP A 73 14.72 -5.48 -6.65
CA TRP A 73 13.87 -4.70 -7.57
C TRP A 73 12.52 -5.37 -7.81
N LEU A 74 12.49 -6.69 -7.68
CA LEU A 74 11.34 -7.53 -7.97
C LEU A 74 10.64 -8.04 -6.71
N ILE A 75 11.12 -7.67 -5.50
CA ILE A 75 10.87 -8.34 -4.22
C ILE A 75 9.58 -9.16 -4.24
N GLY A 76 9.74 -10.45 -4.55
CA GLY A 76 8.77 -11.51 -4.38
C GLY A 76 7.47 -11.40 -5.19
N VAL A 77 7.34 -12.27 -6.18
CA VAL A 77 6.05 -12.75 -6.70
C VAL A 77 5.10 -13.05 -5.54
N ALA A 78 3.99 -12.30 -5.45
CA ALA A 78 2.87 -12.53 -4.54
C ALA A 78 3.24 -12.78 -3.05
N LEU A 79 4.05 -11.90 -2.43
CA LEU A 79 4.24 -11.96 -0.98
C LEU A 79 2.95 -11.54 -0.23
N PRO A 80 2.68 -12.11 0.95
CA PRO A 80 1.64 -11.60 1.85
C PRO A 80 1.84 -10.10 2.14
N ALA A 81 0.75 -9.35 2.26
CA ALA A 81 0.72 -7.93 2.65
C ALA A 81 1.49 -7.66 3.95
N ALA A 82 1.49 -8.59 4.91
CA ALA A 82 2.26 -8.48 6.16
C ALA A 82 3.78 -8.39 5.92
N GLN A 83 4.28 -8.90 4.79
CA GLN A 83 5.70 -8.82 4.41
C GLN A 83 6.03 -7.56 3.61
N ALA A 84 5.02 -6.83 3.12
CA ALA A 84 5.24 -5.52 2.54
C ALA A 84 5.66 -4.51 3.62
N GLN A 85 6.51 -3.55 3.25
CA GLN A 85 6.82 -2.43 4.14
C GLN A 85 5.53 -1.67 4.51
N PRO A 86 5.39 -1.18 5.76
CA PRO A 86 4.18 -0.51 6.20
C PRO A 86 3.69 0.59 5.27
N ARG A 87 4.59 1.45 4.73
CA ARG A 87 4.21 2.48 3.76
C ARG A 87 3.46 1.94 2.55
N HIS A 88 3.94 0.86 1.94
CA HIS A 88 3.33 0.31 0.71
C HIS A 88 1.99 -0.36 1.01
N ARG A 89 1.91 -1.11 2.14
CA ARG A 89 0.67 -1.73 2.59
C ARG A 89 -0.41 -0.69 2.90
N VAL A 90 -0.05 0.38 3.61
CA VAL A 90 -0.97 1.47 3.93
C VAL A 90 -1.43 2.18 2.67
N ILE A 91 -0.52 2.52 1.75
CA ILE A 91 -0.87 3.11 0.45
C ILE A 91 -1.91 2.21 -0.23
N ALA A 92 -1.63 0.91 -0.37
CA ALA A 92 -2.54 -0.02 -1.02
C ALA A 92 -3.94 -0.04 -0.37
N ARG A 93 -4.00 -0.16 0.97
CA ARG A 93 -5.28 -0.18 1.71
C ARG A 93 -6.07 1.10 1.51
N LEU A 94 -5.45 2.26 1.71
CA LEU A 94 -6.08 3.56 1.49
C LEU A 94 -6.46 3.80 0.02
N THR A 95 -5.79 3.13 -0.92
CA THR A 95 -6.20 3.16 -2.33
C THR A 95 -7.52 2.42 -2.54
N ARG A 96 -7.67 1.25 -1.89
CA ARG A 96 -8.91 0.47 -1.92
C ARG A 96 -10.06 1.12 -1.15
N GLU A 97 -9.74 1.98 -0.18
CA GLU A 97 -10.68 2.91 0.49
C GLU A 97 -11.07 4.12 -0.38
N GLU A 98 -10.53 4.23 -1.60
CA GLU A 98 -10.72 5.38 -2.49
C GLU A 98 -10.28 6.72 -1.85
N CYS A 99 -9.29 6.66 -0.93
CA CYS A 99 -8.72 7.86 -0.29
C CYS A 99 -7.68 8.56 -1.18
N TRP A 100 -7.10 7.83 -2.14
CA TRP A 100 -6.14 8.40 -3.11
C TRP A 100 -6.83 8.64 -4.44
N GLN A 101 -6.83 9.90 -4.89
CA GLN A 101 -7.33 10.26 -6.22
C GLN A 101 -6.43 9.69 -7.33
N SER A 102 -5.11 9.70 -7.11
CA SER A 102 -4.13 9.12 -8.04
C SER A 102 -2.83 8.80 -7.33
N ILE A 103 -2.09 7.81 -7.86
CA ILE A 103 -0.75 7.45 -7.35
C ILE A 103 0.26 7.69 -8.46
N TRP A 104 1.23 8.55 -8.19
CA TRP A 104 2.34 8.85 -9.09
C TRP A 104 3.63 8.41 -8.44
N THR A 105 4.37 7.54 -9.13
CA THR A 105 5.66 7.06 -8.67
C THR A 105 6.71 7.15 -9.77
N PHE A 106 7.89 7.58 -9.36
CA PHE A 106 9.09 7.69 -10.19
C PHE A 106 10.07 6.55 -9.93
N ASN A 107 9.66 5.59 -9.10
CA ASN A 107 10.44 4.39 -8.81
C ASN A 107 10.27 3.36 -9.93
N TRP A 108 11.35 2.63 -10.21
CA TRP A 108 11.34 1.52 -11.17
C TRP A 108 10.86 0.19 -10.56
N ASP A 109 10.96 0.03 -9.23
CA ASP A 109 10.55 -1.20 -8.51
C ASP A 109 9.04 -1.49 -8.64
N CYS A 110 8.59 -2.64 -8.14
CA CYS A 110 7.17 -3.04 -8.16
C CYS A 110 6.49 -3.05 -6.78
N HIS A 111 7.03 -2.33 -5.77
CA HIS A 111 6.55 -2.48 -4.40
C HIS A 111 5.07 -2.07 -4.20
N ILE A 112 4.61 -1.02 -4.89
CA ILE A 112 3.22 -0.54 -4.80
C ILE A 112 2.29 -1.55 -5.47
N GLU A 113 2.66 -2.05 -6.65
CA GLU A 113 1.87 -3.04 -7.38
C GLU A 113 1.69 -4.33 -6.58
N LEU A 114 2.78 -4.84 -6.01
CA LEU A 114 2.75 -6.03 -5.17
C LEU A 114 1.91 -5.81 -3.90
N ALA A 115 1.99 -4.62 -3.29
CA ALA A 115 1.15 -4.29 -2.16
C ALA A 115 -0.34 -4.26 -2.54
N LEU A 116 -0.70 -3.72 -3.71
CA LEU A 116 -2.07 -3.74 -4.23
C LEU A 116 -2.56 -5.16 -4.52
N GLU A 117 -1.72 -6.00 -5.12
CA GLU A 117 -2.00 -7.43 -5.35
C GLU A 117 -2.22 -8.17 -4.04
N SER A 118 -1.37 -7.92 -3.04
CA SER A 118 -1.44 -8.60 -1.73
C SER A 118 -2.75 -8.34 -0.97
N ILE A 119 -3.34 -7.16 -1.17
CA ILE A 119 -4.63 -6.81 -0.58
C ILE A 119 -5.81 -7.22 -1.47
N GLY A 120 -5.59 -7.83 -2.63
CA GLY A 120 -6.61 -8.44 -3.48
C GLY A 120 -7.06 -7.64 -4.70
N LEU A 121 -6.31 -6.62 -5.11
CA LEU A 121 -6.51 -6.02 -6.43
C LEU A 121 -5.77 -6.84 -7.48
N LYS A 122 -6.24 -6.76 -8.73
CA LYS A 122 -5.60 -7.45 -9.85
C LYS A 122 -5.21 -6.49 -10.96
N GLU A 123 -4.08 -6.79 -11.60
CA GLU A 123 -3.64 -6.06 -12.77
C GLU A 123 -4.43 -6.52 -14.02
N GLN A 124 -5.25 -5.63 -14.58
CA GLN A 124 -5.92 -5.81 -15.89
C GLN A 124 -6.74 -7.10 -16.12
N GLU A 125 -7.00 -7.90 -15.10
CA GLU A 125 -7.92 -9.05 -15.17
C GLU A 125 -9.38 -8.61 -15.18
N LYS A 126 -10.23 -9.34 -15.92
CA LYS A 126 -11.69 -9.25 -15.72
C LYS A 126 -12.03 -9.85 -14.36
N VAL A 127 -12.27 -8.97 -13.39
CA VAL A 127 -12.74 -9.35 -12.05
C VAL A 127 -14.25 -9.10 -11.97
N GLU A 128 -14.98 -9.91 -11.20
CA GLU A 128 -16.39 -9.59 -10.92
C GLU A 128 -16.51 -8.23 -10.21
N ASP A 129 -17.57 -7.49 -10.50
CA ASP A 129 -17.78 -6.19 -9.86
C ASP A 129 -18.04 -6.39 -8.35
N GLN A 130 -17.28 -5.66 -7.54
CA GLN A 130 -17.42 -5.60 -6.10
C GLN A 130 -17.83 -4.18 -5.68
N PRO A 131 -18.34 -3.96 -4.45
CA PRO A 131 -18.71 -2.63 -3.97
C PRO A 131 -17.55 -1.63 -3.97
N TRP A 132 -16.30 -2.13 -3.99
CA TRP A 132 -15.06 -1.37 -3.97
C TRP A 132 -14.15 -1.71 -5.17
N PRO A 133 -13.08 -0.94 -5.42
CA PRO A 133 -12.11 -1.23 -6.48
C PRO A 133 -11.44 -2.60 -6.32
N MET A 134 -11.37 -3.35 -7.41
CA MET A 134 -10.70 -4.67 -7.49
C MET A 134 -9.60 -4.73 -8.54
N ARG A 135 -9.35 -3.62 -9.24
CA ARG A 135 -8.46 -3.56 -10.39
C ARG A 135 -7.49 -2.40 -10.24
N PHE A 136 -6.28 -2.59 -10.73
CA PHE A 136 -5.36 -1.49 -10.99
C PHE A 136 -4.74 -1.60 -12.39
N GLN A 137 -4.23 -0.48 -12.90
CA GLN A 137 -3.50 -0.40 -14.15
C GLN A 137 -2.28 0.50 -14.01
N ARG A 138 -1.18 0.13 -14.67
CA ARG A 138 0.02 0.95 -14.79
C ARG A 138 -0.07 1.84 -16.04
N VAL A 139 0.33 3.10 -15.90
CA VAL A 139 0.45 4.07 -16.98
C VAL A 139 1.91 4.50 -17.08
N LEU A 140 2.58 4.13 -18.17
CA LEU A 140 4.03 4.28 -18.32
C LEU A 140 4.39 5.38 -19.32
N THR A 141 3.66 5.41 -20.44
CA THR A 141 3.90 6.30 -21.57
C THR A 141 2.75 7.28 -21.76
N LEU A 142 2.91 8.26 -22.66
CA LEU A 142 1.79 9.13 -23.05
C LEU A 142 0.66 8.34 -23.73
N ARG A 143 1.00 7.33 -24.56
CA ARG A 143 0.04 6.47 -25.26
C ARG A 143 -0.95 5.76 -24.34
N ASP A 144 -0.54 5.50 -23.10
CA ASP A 144 -1.40 4.85 -22.11
C ASP A 144 -2.52 5.79 -21.61
N TYR A 145 -2.36 7.11 -21.69
CA TYR A 145 -3.39 8.08 -21.34
C TYR A 145 -4.51 8.17 -22.39
N GLY A 146 -4.25 7.74 -23.62
CA GLY A 146 -5.28 7.61 -24.66
C GLY A 146 -6.24 6.43 -24.42
N LYS A 147 -5.93 5.55 -23.47
CA LYS A 147 -6.75 4.36 -23.15
C LYS A 147 -7.67 4.68 -21.97
N ALA A 148 -8.97 4.53 -22.15
CA ALA A 148 -9.93 4.69 -21.06
C ALA A 148 -9.75 3.57 -20.03
N PRO A 149 -9.55 3.88 -18.73
CA PRO A 149 -9.58 2.86 -17.69
C PRO A 149 -10.96 2.19 -17.64
N GLN A 150 -11.00 0.92 -17.25
CA GLN A 150 -12.26 0.28 -16.89
C GLN A 150 -12.82 0.91 -15.61
N ASN A 151 -14.14 0.84 -15.40
CA ASN A 151 -14.77 1.32 -14.17
C ASN A 151 -14.10 0.74 -12.92
N ARG A 152 -13.94 1.57 -11.88
CA ARG A 152 -13.34 1.20 -10.58
C ARG A 152 -11.93 0.61 -10.70
N THR A 153 -11.16 1.11 -11.66
CA THR A 153 -9.74 0.78 -11.83
C THR A 153 -8.89 1.89 -11.24
N ILE A 154 -7.99 1.51 -10.34
CA ILE A 154 -6.97 2.39 -9.79
C ILE A 154 -5.85 2.59 -10.81
N VAL A 155 -5.43 3.84 -11.01
CA VAL A 155 -4.36 4.16 -11.97
C VAL A 155 -3.08 4.48 -11.23
N ILE A 156 -2.00 3.78 -11.59
CA ILE A 156 -0.64 4.00 -11.07
C ILE A 156 0.21 4.60 -12.19
N HIS A 157 0.63 5.84 -12.03
CA HIS A 157 1.44 6.56 -13.00
C HIS A 157 2.92 6.29 -12.73
N LYS A 158 3.59 5.53 -13.61
CA LYS A 158 5.00 5.10 -13.46
C LYS A 158 5.88 5.68 -14.55
N ARG A 159 6.07 7.00 -14.53
CA ARG A 159 6.65 7.74 -15.66
C ARG A 159 8.09 7.38 -16.00
N HIS A 160 8.84 6.86 -15.03
CA HIS A 160 10.22 6.39 -15.22
C HIS A 160 10.32 4.98 -15.79
N GLY A 161 9.22 4.23 -15.84
CA GLY A 161 9.22 2.83 -16.22
C GLY A 161 8.88 1.92 -15.05
N CYS A 162 8.95 0.62 -15.30
CA CYS A 162 8.65 -0.41 -14.32
C CYS A 162 9.51 -1.64 -14.63
N ILE A 163 10.17 -2.19 -13.62
CA ILE A 163 11.11 -3.29 -13.76
C ILE A 163 10.46 -4.55 -14.33
N LYS A 164 9.19 -4.82 -13.99
CA LYS A 164 8.42 -5.92 -14.57
C LYS A 164 8.41 -5.85 -16.10
N ASN A 165 8.20 -4.66 -16.68
CA ASN A 165 8.23 -4.48 -18.14
C ASN A 165 9.64 -4.61 -18.73
N ILE A 166 10.68 -4.26 -17.97
CA ILE A 166 12.08 -4.44 -18.39
C ILE A 166 12.41 -5.94 -18.45
N ASN A 167 12.02 -6.69 -17.42
CA ASN A 167 12.23 -8.14 -17.36
C ASN A 167 11.41 -8.89 -18.41
N ASP A 168 10.17 -8.46 -18.67
CA ASP A 168 9.34 -9.04 -19.74
C ASP A 168 9.97 -8.81 -21.11
N LEU A 169 10.62 -7.65 -21.33
CA LEU A 169 11.38 -7.39 -22.55
C LEU A 169 12.64 -8.26 -22.61
N GLU A 170 13.43 -8.32 -21.54
CA GLU A 170 14.65 -9.13 -21.47
C GLU A 170 14.36 -10.61 -21.76
N THR A 171 13.35 -11.17 -21.09
CA THR A 171 12.93 -12.56 -21.30
C THR A 171 12.56 -12.81 -22.75
N ARG A 172 11.79 -11.90 -23.36
CA ARG A 172 11.42 -12.01 -24.77
C ARG A 172 12.61 -11.84 -25.71
N ASP A 173 13.60 -11.02 -25.38
CA ASP A 173 14.80 -10.87 -26.19
C ASP A 173 15.67 -12.12 -26.15
N ILE A 174 15.92 -12.67 -24.96
CA ILE A 174 16.64 -13.93 -24.75
C ILE A 174 15.95 -15.07 -25.50
N ASP A 175 14.61 -15.13 -25.46
CA ASP A 175 13.81 -16.11 -26.19
C ASP A 175 13.75 -15.89 -27.71
N GLY A 176 14.30 -14.79 -28.23
CA GLY A 176 14.20 -14.41 -29.64
C GLY A 176 12.77 -14.02 -30.08
N LYS A 177 11.90 -13.68 -29.13
CA LYS A 177 10.49 -13.30 -29.32
C LYS A 177 10.25 -11.78 -29.28
N ALA A 178 11.25 -10.98 -28.93
CA ALA A 178 11.12 -9.53 -28.86
C ALA A 178 10.97 -8.91 -30.26
N THR A 179 9.86 -8.19 -30.45
CA THR A 179 9.53 -7.46 -31.68
C THR A 179 10.18 -6.07 -31.68
N ALA A 180 10.24 -5.42 -32.84
CA ALA A 180 10.71 -4.03 -32.92
C ALA A 180 9.86 -3.08 -32.05
N ASP A 181 8.54 -3.32 -31.99
CA ASP A 181 7.61 -2.55 -31.17
C ASP A 181 7.88 -2.71 -29.67
N ASP A 182 8.37 -3.87 -29.21
CA ASP A 182 8.72 -4.07 -27.80
C ASP A 182 9.86 -3.14 -27.37
N TYR A 183 10.84 -2.89 -28.25
CA TYR A 183 11.95 -1.96 -28.00
C TYR A 183 11.52 -0.49 -28.04
N VAL A 184 10.55 -0.15 -28.89
CA VAL A 184 10.04 1.22 -29.03
C VAL A 184 9.11 1.59 -27.87
N ASN A 185 8.29 0.65 -27.39
CA ASN A 185 7.32 0.90 -26.33
C ASN A 185 7.90 0.68 -24.92
N PHE A 186 9.15 0.23 -24.83
CA PHE A 186 9.87 0.07 -23.59
C PHE A 186 10.13 1.41 -22.89
N ARG A 187 9.72 1.52 -21.62
CA ARG A 187 9.93 2.71 -20.80
C ARG A 187 10.92 2.42 -19.69
N PHE A 188 12.07 3.07 -19.77
CA PHE A 188 13.08 3.18 -18.72
C PHE A 188 13.73 4.56 -18.89
N ARG A 189 13.25 5.56 -18.14
CA ARG A 189 13.91 6.88 -18.08
C ARG A 189 14.99 6.80 -17.02
N ILE A 190 16.24 6.92 -17.42
CA ILE A 190 17.41 6.86 -16.53
C ILE A 190 18.50 7.84 -16.94
N THR A 191 18.34 8.60 -18.02
CA THR A 191 19.32 9.61 -18.44
C THR A 191 18.93 11.01 -17.99
N LYS A 192 19.92 11.90 -17.81
CA LYS A 192 19.66 13.31 -17.45
C LYS A 192 18.84 14.03 -18.52
N VAL A 193 19.09 13.71 -19.79
CA VAL A 193 18.33 14.25 -20.93
C VAL A 193 16.85 13.87 -20.79
N GLU A 194 16.52 12.61 -20.52
CA GLU A 194 15.13 12.18 -20.35
C GLU A 194 14.41 12.85 -19.17
N LEU A 195 15.11 13.29 -18.11
CA LEU A 195 14.49 14.00 -16.99
C LEU A 195 14.19 15.48 -17.30
N THR A 196 14.85 16.04 -18.31
CA THR A 196 14.78 17.45 -18.69
C THR A 196 14.12 17.69 -20.04
N GLU A 197 13.90 16.63 -20.82
CA GLU A 197 13.26 16.63 -22.13
C GLU A 197 11.81 17.14 -22.07
N GLU A 198 11.48 18.07 -22.96
CA GLU A 198 10.10 18.52 -23.15
C GLU A 198 9.24 17.42 -23.77
N LEU A 199 8.01 17.25 -23.28
CA LEU A 199 7.06 16.33 -23.87
C LEU A 199 6.56 16.87 -25.22
N ASP A 200 6.30 15.97 -26.18
CA ASP A 200 5.67 16.35 -27.45
C ASP A 200 4.24 16.84 -27.22
N LYS A 201 4.10 18.17 -27.18
CA LYS A 201 2.85 18.87 -26.90
C LYS A 201 1.83 18.77 -28.03
N THR A 202 2.22 18.28 -29.20
CA THR A 202 1.34 18.21 -30.38
C THR A 202 0.51 16.93 -30.42
N SER A 203 0.91 15.89 -29.68
CA SER A 203 0.24 14.59 -29.66
C SER A 203 -1.14 14.64 -28.97
N ALA A 204 -2.11 13.86 -29.46
CA ALA A 204 -3.41 13.69 -28.80
C ALA A 204 -3.26 13.09 -27.38
N ASP A 205 -2.30 12.18 -27.23
CA ASP A 205 -1.95 11.55 -25.97
C ASP A 205 -1.45 12.56 -24.92
N TYR A 206 -0.73 13.61 -25.34
CA TYR A 206 -0.31 14.70 -24.45
C TYR A 206 -1.50 15.50 -23.92
N LYS A 207 -2.52 15.77 -24.74
CA LYS A 207 -3.75 16.43 -24.27
C LYS A 207 -4.46 15.59 -23.22
N SER A 208 -4.56 14.28 -23.44
CA SER A 208 -5.12 13.35 -22.45
C SER A 208 -4.31 13.32 -21.15
N PHE A 209 -2.97 13.35 -21.26
CA PHE A 209 -2.08 13.48 -20.11
C PHE A 209 -2.31 14.77 -19.31
N CYS A 210 -2.41 15.92 -19.97
CA CYS A 210 -2.71 17.19 -19.31
C CYS A 210 -4.08 17.15 -18.63
N GLY A 211 -5.10 16.58 -19.30
CA GLY A 211 -6.42 16.36 -18.72
C GLY A 211 -6.38 15.52 -17.46
N GLN A 212 -5.56 14.46 -17.42
CA GLN A 212 -5.37 13.65 -16.22
C GLN A 212 -4.61 14.37 -15.11
N ILE A 213 -3.60 15.20 -15.42
CA ILE A 213 -2.95 16.05 -14.40
C ILE A 213 -3.99 16.96 -13.74
N VAL A 214 -4.78 17.68 -14.54
CA VAL A 214 -5.80 18.58 -14.00
C VAL A 214 -6.83 17.79 -13.19
N SER A 215 -7.32 16.67 -13.72
CA SER A 215 -8.28 15.81 -13.01
C SER A 215 -7.74 15.24 -11.69
N ALA A 216 -6.45 14.91 -11.63
CA ALA A 216 -5.83 14.31 -10.46
C ALA A 216 -5.50 15.32 -9.36
N PHE A 217 -5.10 16.54 -9.73
CA PHE A 217 -4.50 17.49 -8.80
C PHE A 217 -5.29 18.78 -8.62
N ALA A 218 -6.16 19.17 -9.56
CA ALA A 218 -6.92 20.42 -9.42
C ALA A 218 -7.89 20.32 -8.24
N GLY A 219 -7.73 21.23 -7.26
CA GLY A 219 -8.56 21.24 -6.06
C GLY A 219 -8.40 20.02 -5.15
N HIS A 220 -7.28 19.29 -5.25
CA HIS A 220 -6.96 18.17 -4.37
C HIS A 220 -5.60 18.39 -3.68
N PRO A 221 -5.43 17.94 -2.43
CA PRO A 221 -4.14 18.04 -1.74
C PRO A 221 -3.12 17.08 -2.36
N LEU A 222 -1.85 17.51 -2.45
CA LEU A 222 -0.73 16.67 -2.89
C LEU A 222 0.14 16.27 -1.70
N ALA A 223 0.34 14.96 -1.53
CA ALA A 223 1.33 14.43 -0.60
C ALA A 223 2.51 13.84 -1.36
N VAL A 224 3.72 14.32 -1.05
CA VAL A 224 4.99 13.97 -1.68
C VAL A 224 5.85 13.20 -0.69
N PHE A 225 6.33 12.02 -1.06
CA PHE A 225 7.15 11.17 -0.19
C PHE A 225 8.45 10.76 -0.88
N GLY A 226 9.59 11.21 -0.36
CA GLY A 226 10.93 10.86 -0.87
C GLY A 226 11.20 11.24 -2.34
N TRP A 227 10.38 12.12 -2.91
CA TRP A 227 10.52 12.61 -4.27
C TRP A 227 11.15 14.00 -4.23
N SER A 228 12.36 14.13 -4.78
CA SER A 228 13.10 15.38 -4.82
C SER A 228 12.57 16.40 -5.82
N ALA A 229 11.50 16.10 -6.58
CA ALA A 229 10.96 16.97 -7.63
C ALA A 229 12.02 17.35 -8.68
N SER A 230 12.68 16.34 -9.27
CA SER A 230 13.76 16.53 -10.24
C SER A 230 13.29 16.57 -11.71
N GLU A 231 12.05 16.15 -11.97
CA GLU A 231 11.48 15.99 -13.31
C GLU A 231 10.95 17.33 -13.81
N LYS A 232 11.80 18.07 -14.54
CA LYS A 232 11.46 19.38 -15.09
C LYS A 232 10.15 19.30 -15.90
N TYR A 233 10.01 18.28 -16.75
CA TYR A 233 8.84 18.12 -17.61
C TYR A 233 7.52 18.00 -16.85
N LEU A 234 7.52 17.54 -15.59
CA LEU A 234 6.30 17.43 -14.79
C LEU A 234 6.03 18.72 -14.04
N LEU A 235 7.08 19.34 -13.49
CA LEU A 235 6.97 20.62 -12.81
C LEU A 235 6.47 21.72 -13.76
N ASP A 236 6.95 21.72 -15.01
CA ASP A 236 6.46 22.64 -16.05
C ASP A 236 4.93 22.50 -16.25
N GLU A 237 4.38 21.27 -16.19
CA GLU A 237 2.94 21.06 -16.36
C GLU A 237 2.14 21.47 -15.12
N PHE A 238 2.70 21.27 -13.93
CA PHE A 238 2.10 21.76 -12.70
C PHE A 238 2.07 23.29 -12.66
N GLU A 239 3.09 23.97 -13.19
CA GLU A 239 3.07 25.42 -13.36
C GLU A 239 1.97 25.87 -14.32
N ASN A 240 1.80 25.17 -15.44
CA ASN A 240 0.76 25.49 -16.43
C ASN A 240 -0.67 25.38 -15.85
N CYS A 241 -0.86 24.60 -14.79
CA CYS A 241 -2.15 24.44 -14.13
C CYS A 241 -2.20 24.97 -12.68
N ALA A 242 -1.23 25.80 -12.28
CA ALA A 242 -1.09 26.27 -10.90
C ALA A 242 -2.37 26.93 -10.36
N GLU A 243 -3.07 27.74 -11.17
CA GLU A 243 -4.33 28.37 -10.79
C GLU A 243 -5.41 27.35 -10.41
N GLN A 244 -5.45 26.19 -11.06
CA GLN A 244 -6.38 25.11 -10.75
C GLN A 244 -5.94 24.32 -9.53
N LEU A 245 -4.64 24.11 -9.34
CA LEU A 245 -4.06 23.41 -8.18
C LEU A 245 -4.32 24.19 -6.88
N GLN A 246 -4.24 25.52 -6.93
CA GLN A 246 -4.43 26.41 -5.77
C GLN A 246 -5.91 26.53 -5.31
N LYS A 247 -6.85 25.88 -6.00
CA LYS A 247 -8.29 25.93 -5.63
C LYS A 247 -8.66 25.08 -4.40
N TYR A 248 -7.74 24.27 -3.88
CA TYR A 248 -8.04 23.49 -2.68
C TYR A 248 -8.32 24.45 -1.49
N PRO A 249 -9.43 24.28 -0.75
CA PRO A 249 -9.93 25.28 0.20
C PRO A 249 -8.99 25.59 1.36
N ASP A 250 -8.26 24.60 1.85
CA ASP A 250 -7.29 24.76 2.94
C ASP A 250 -5.91 25.06 2.34
N PRO A 251 -5.38 26.30 2.47
CA PRO A 251 -4.08 26.67 1.94
C PRO A 251 -2.91 25.87 2.55
N VAL A 252 -3.01 25.46 3.81
CA VAL A 252 -1.95 24.73 4.50
C VAL A 252 -1.97 23.25 4.08
N GLY A 253 -3.15 22.68 3.89
CA GLY A 253 -3.32 21.29 3.46
C GLY A 253 -3.06 21.02 1.97
N ARG A 254 -2.70 22.04 1.17
CA ARG A 254 -2.53 21.87 -0.30
C ARG A 254 -1.37 20.96 -0.70
N LEU A 255 -0.27 21.03 0.05
CA LEU A 255 0.96 20.34 -0.28
C LEU A 255 1.70 19.91 0.99
N SER A 256 1.96 18.61 1.10
CA SER A 256 2.80 18.03 2.14
C SER A 256 4.01 17.36 1.51
N ILE A 257 5.21 17.80 1.85
CA ILE A 257 6.50 17.26 1.39
C ILE A 257 7.13 16.52 2.56
N VAL A 258 7.13 15.20 2.48
CA VAL A 258 7.73 14.29 3.46
C VAL A 258 9.04 13.76 2.88
N ASP A 259 10.13 14.42 3.21
CA ASP A 259 11.46 14.08 2.73
C ASP A 259 12.51 14.39 3.81
N PRO A 260 13.51 13.52 4.02
CA PRO A 260 14.63 13.85 4.90
C PRO A 260 15.27 15.21 4.60
N LEU A 261 15.33 15.61 3.32
CA LEU A 261 15.97 16.85 2.89
C LEU A 261 15.06 17.63 1.93
N TYR A 262 14.94 18.93 2.20
CA TYR A 262 14.25 19.84 1.28
C TYR A 262 15.15 20.16 0.10
N ASN A 263 14.76 19.77 -1.11
CA ASN A 263 15.47 20.13 -2.34
C ASN A 263 15.22 21.62 -2.67
N PRO A 264 16.23 22.50 -2.56
CA PRO A 264 16.05 23.93 -2.78
C PRO A 264 15.65 24.29 -4.22
N ASP A 265 15.90 23.42 -5.19
CA ASP A 265 15.49 23.64 -6.58
C ASP A 265 14.09 23.08 -6.83
N GLY A 266 13.92 21.77 -6.61
CA GLY A 266 12.68 21.06 -6.93
C GLY A 266 11.52 21.37 -5.98
N HIS A 267 11.75 21.28 -4.66
CA HIS A 267 10.70 21.49 -3.68
C HIS A 267 10.30 22.96 -3.57
N SER A 268 11.24 23.91 -3.69
CA SER A 268 10.90 25.35 -3.73
C SER A 268 9.97 25.67 -4.88
N ARG A 269 10.24 25.11 -6.06
CA ARG A 269 9.40 25.27 -7.25
C ARG A 269 8.00 24.67 -7.02
N LEU A 270 7.94 23.47 -6.44
CA LEU A 270 6.66 22.83 -6.10
C LEU A 270 5.86 23.61 -5.05
N SER A 271 6.50 24.09 -3.99
CA SER A 271 5.88 24.94 -2.96
C SER A 271 5.32 26.24 -3.58
N ALA A 272 6.03 26.86 -4.52
CA ALA A 272 5.56 28.05 -5.23
C ALA A 272 4.31 27.76 -6.09
N ILE A 273 4.28 26.63 -6.80
CA ILE A 273 3.11 26.20 -7.60
C ILE A 273 1.87 26.07 -6.73
N TYR A 274 2.00 25.48 -5.54
CA TYR A 274 0.88 25.28 -4.60
C TYR A 274 0.60 26.49 -3.69
N ALA A 275 1.36 27.58 -3.86
CA ALA A 275 1.27 28.81 -3.06
C ALA A 275 1.41 28.58 -1.55
N VAL A 276 2.40 27.78 -1.17
CA VAL A 276 2.76 27.48 0.24
C VAL A 276 4.25 27.77 0.48
N THR A 277 4.61 28.02 1.74
CA THR A 277 6.03 28.15 2.13
C THR A 277 6.64 26.79 2.46
N LYS A 278 7.97 26.76 2.63
CA LYS A 278 8.68 25.58 3.13
C LYS A 278 8.15 25.15 4.50
N GLU A 279 7.95 26.08 5.41
CA GLU A 279 7.52 25.82 6.79
C GLU A 279 6.10 25.25 6.86
N GLN A 280 5.27 25.58 5.87
CA GLN A 280 3.90 25.08 5.77
C GLN A 280 3.82 23.69 5.13
N SER A 281 4.80 23.32 4.30
CA SER A 281 4.70 22.13 3.46
C SER A 281 5.74 21.05 3.78
N HIS A 282 6.92 21.40 4.28
CA HIS A 282 8.00 20.44 4.50
C HIS A 282 7.92 19.80 5.90
N PHE A 283 7.79 18.48 5.92
CA PHE A 283 7.87 17.65 7.11
C PHE A 283 9.15 16.79 7.04
N PRO A 284 10.24 17.17 7.74
CA PRO A 284 11.48 16.42 7.71
C PRO A 284 11.32 15.12 8.50
N ILE A 285 11.42 13.99 7.81
CA ILE A 285 11.50 12.66 8.42
C ILE A 285 12.89 12.11 8.13
N ALA A 286 13.76 12.15 9.13
CA ALA A 286 15.10 11.57 9.04
C ALA A 286 15.15 10.23 9.76
N PRO A 287 15.82 9.20 9.21
CA PRO A 287 16.07 7.95 9.93
C PRO A 287 17.14 8.19 11.00
N ALA A 288 16.73 8.72 12.14
CA ALA A 288 17.55 8.77 13.36
C ALA A 288 17.01 7.74 14.36
N PRO A 289 17.88 7.05 15.13
CA PRO A 289 17.42 6.08 16.12
C PRO A 289 16.45 6.72 17.13
N GLY A 290 15.22 6.21 17.19
CA GLY A 290 14.18 6.70 18.09
C GLY A 290 13.28 7.81 17.52
N GLU A 291 13.58 8.32 16.33
CA GLU A 291 12.71 9.27 15.60
C GLU A 291 11.74 8.53 14.67
N PRO A 292 10.53 9.05 14.42
CA PRO A 292 9.62 8.49 13.43
C PRO A 292 10.24 8.49 12.03
N ASP A 293 10.12 7.38 11.32
CA ASP A 293 10.44 7.25 9.91
C ASP A 293 9.18 7.32 9.03
N GLN A 294 9.34 7.11 7.71
CA GLN A 294 8.21 7.15 6.78
C GLN A 294 7.21 6.02 7.04
N ASP A 295 7.68 4.83 7.43
CA ASP A 295 6.79 3.71 7.76
C ASP A 295 5.96 4.02 9.00
N ASN A 296 6.56 4.66 10.02
CA ASN A 296 5.83 5.16 11.19
C ASN A 296 4.74 6.17 10.80
N LEU A 297 5.06 7.13 9.92
CA LEU A 297 4.07 8.12 9.44
C LEU A 297 2.88 7.46 8.76
N PHE A 298 3.12 6.53 7.83
CA PHE A 298 2.02 5.85 7.13
C PHE A 298 1.15 5.03 8.10
N LEU A 299 1.77 4.33 9.05
CA LEU A 299 1.03 3.61 10.10
C LEU A 299 0.18 4.55 10.95
N TRP A 300 0.71 5.73 11.31
CA TRP A 300 -0.03 6.77 12.02
C TRP A 300 -1.22 7.29 11.21
N ILE A 301 -1.05 7.61 9.92
CA ILE A 301 -2.13 8.03 9.02
C ILE A 301 -3.24 6.96 8.95
N GLN A 302 -2.87 5.69 8.76
CA GLN A 302 -3.83 4.58 8.72
C GLN A 302 -4.59 4.45 10.05
N THR A 303 -3.88 4.62 11.17
CA THR A 303 -4.47 4.56 12.52
C THR A 303 -5.53 5.64 12.69
N LEU A 304 -5.18 6.90 12.40
CA LEU A 304 -6.13 8.01 12.47
C LEU A 304 -7.32 7.82 11.53
N TYR A 305 -7.08 7.35 10.30
CA TYR A 305 -8.14 7.04 9.34
C TYR A 305 -9.11 5.98 9.89
N ALA A 306 -8.59 4.83 10.33
CA ALA A 306 -9.41 3.73 10.79
C ALA A 306 -10.21 4.09 12.04
N LEU A 307 -9.59 4.75 13.02
CA LEU A 307 -10.27 5.20 14.23
C LEU A 307 -11.34 6.26 13.93
N ALA A 308 -11.09 7.18 12.99
CA ALA A 308 -12.08 8.15 12.56
C ALA A 308 -13.27 7.48 11.84
N VAL A 309 -13.03 6.43 11.06
CA VAL A 309 -14.11 5.63 10.46
C VAL A 309 -14.91 4.90 11.54
N ILE A 310 -14.25 4.23 12.49
CA ILE A 310 -14.91 3.57 13.62
C ILE A 310 -15.74 4.57 14.41
N HIS A 311 -15.18 5.74 14.73
CA HIS A 311 -15.87 6.80 15.46
C HIS A 311 -17.21 7.20 14.81
N ARG A 312 -17.25 7.31 13.48
CA ARG A 312 -18.48 7.62 12.73
C ARG A 312 -19.51 6.48 12.74
N THR A 313 -19.10 5.25 13.04
CA THR A 313 -20.03 4.10 13.15
C THR A 313 -20.65 3.96 14.54
N LEU A 314 -20.23 4.78 15.51
CA LEU A 314 -20.63 4.71 16.91
C LEU A 314 -21.75 5.71 17.28
N ASP A 315 -22.58 6.17 16.34
CA ASP A 315 -23.57 7.23 16.57
C ASP A 315 -24.53 6.93 17.74
N ASP A 316 -24.89 5.67 17.95
CA ASP A 316 -25.74 5.21 19.07
C ASP A 316 -24.95 4.81 20.33
N HIS A 317 -23.62 4.88 20.31
CA HIS A 317 -22.71 4.43 21.37
C HIS A 317 -21.89 5.59 21.97
N LYS A 318 -22.58 6.64 22.44
CA LYS A 318 -21.98 7.93 22.86
C LYS A 318 -20.78 7.82 23.81
N VAL A 319 -20.88 6.99 24.85
CA VAL A 319 -19.79 6.84 25.84
C VAL A 319 -18.52 6.29 25.17
N LEU A 320 -18.68 5.31 24.28
CA LEU A 320 -17.55 4.73 23.54
C LEU A 320 -16.99 5.73 22.52
N GLN A 321 -17.86 6.52 21.90
CA GLN A 321 -17.49 7.58 20.96
C GLN A 321 -16.67 8.71 21.64
N GLU A 322 -17.09 9.15 22.84
CA GLU A 322 -16.37 10.15 23.64
C GLU A 322 -14.99 9.66 24.08
N TRP A 323 -14.90 8.40 24.53
CA TRP A 323 -13.61 7.78 24.83
C TRP A 323 -12.72 7.72 23.59
N LEU A 324 -13.25 7.28 22.45
CA LEU A 324 -12.49 7.17 21.21
C LEU A 324 -12.01 8.54 20.70
N THR A 325 -12.80 9.61 20.93
CA THR A 325 -12.36 10.99 20.67
C THR A 325 -11.06 11.29 21.44
N THR A 326 -11.01 10.96 22.73
CA THR A 326 -9.83 11.18 23.57
C THR A 326 -8.61 10.39 23.06
N VAL A 327 -8.82 9.14 22.62
CA VAL A 327 -7.76 8.31 22.03
C VAL A 327 -7.24 8.92 20.74
N ILE A 328 -8.13 9.36 19.84
CA ILE A 328 -7.75 10.00 18.57
C ILE A 328 -6.93 11.27 18.82
N GLU A 329 -7.36 12.14 19.74
CA GLU A 329 -6.61 13.35 20.09
C GLU A 329 -5.23 13.02 20.69
N GLY A 330 -5.13 11.94 21.49
CA GLY A 330 -3.84 11.47 21.99
C GLY A 330 -2.89 11.03 20.88
N ILE A 331 -3.39 10.27 19.88
CA ILE A 331 -2.58 9.78 18.76
C ILE A 331 -2.12 10.92 17.84
N LYS A 332 -2.93 11.99 17.68
CA LYS A 332 -2.53 13.13 16.83
C LYS A 332 -1.24 13.83 17.28
N VAL A 333 -0.86 13.69 18.56
CA VAL A 333 0.30 14.38 19.15
C VAL A 333 1.61 13.65 18.89
N ASP A 334 1.59 12.34 18.64
CA ASP A 334 2.80 11.52 18.47
C ASP A 334 2.67 10.55 17.28
N VAL A 335 3.58 10.67 16.33
CA VAL A 335 3.63 9.86 15.11
C VAL A 335 4.21 8.46 15.37
N ARG A 336 4.85 8.24 16.52
CA ARG A 336 5.44 6.94 16.87
C ARG A 336 4.34 5.87 17.02
N PRO A 337 4.55 4.65 16.52
CA PRO A 337 3.58 3.57 16.69
C PRO A 337 3.33 3.27 18.15
N SER A 338 2.05 3.15 18.49
CA SER A 338 1.60 2.59 19.76
C SER A 338 1.06 1.18 19.54
N TRP A 339 0.66 0.49 20.61
CA TRP A 339 -0.05 -0.79 20.48
C TRP A 339 -1.32 -0.66 19.63
N ILE A 340 -2.00 0.50 19.67
CA ILE A 340 -3.19 0.79 18.84
C ILE A 340 -2.83 0.80 17.36
N THR A 341 -1.64 1.28 17.01
CA THR A 341 -1.14 1.27 15.63
C THR A 341 -1.04 -0.15 15.10
N TYR A 342 -0.49 -1.08 15.88
CA TYR A 342 -0.43 -2.49 15.51
C TYR A 342 -1.80 -3.17 15.51
N TRP A 343 -2.68 -2.78 16.43
CA TRP A 343 -4.07 -3.24 16.43
C TRP A 343 -4.78 -2.83 15.13
N VAL A 344 -4.65 -1.58 14.69
CA VAL A 344 -5.23 -1.12 13.41
C VAL A 344 -4.56 -1.79 12.21
N ASP A 345 -3.24 -1.98 12.25
CA ASP A 345 -2.52 -2.48 11.08
C ASP A 345 -2.67 -3.99 10.85
N VAL A 346 -2.80 -4.76 11.93
CA VAL A 346 -2.74 -6.23 11.88
C VAL A 346 -4.03 -6.89 12.34
N PHE A 347 -4.61 -6.42 13.45
CA PHE A 347 -5.82 -7.04 14.01
C PHE A 347 -7.08 -6.64 13.22
N LEU A 348 -7.37 -5.34 13.12
CA LEU A 348 -8.62 -4.82 12.57
C LEU A 348 -8.92 -5.33 11.14
N PRO A 349 -7.97 -5.35 10.18
CA PRO A 349 -8.25 -5.82 8.82
C PRO A 349 -8.62 -7.30 8.79
N ALA A 350 -7.93 -8.12 9.60
CA ALA A 350 -8.18 -9.56 9.69
C ALA A 350 -9.52 -9.88 10.39
N TRP A 351 -9.93 -9.03 11.33
CA TRP A 351 -11.23 -9.09 12.00
C TRP A 351 -12.38 -8.74 11.04
N VAL A 352 -12.29 -7.59 10.37
CA VAL A 352 -13.32 -7.16 9.40
C VAL A 352 -13.48 -8.22 8.31
N GLN A 353 -12.38 -8.69 7.75
CA GLN A 353 -12.42 -9.75 6.74
C GLN A 353 -13.09 -11.04 7.24
N LEU A 354 -12.88 -11.43 8.51
CA LEU A 354 -13.51 -12.60 9.13
C LEU A 354 -15.03 -12.42 9.22
N CYS A 355 -15.51 -11.29 9.72
CA CYS A 355 -16.94 -10.99 9.86
C CYS A 355 -17.64 -10.98 8.48
N TRP A 356 -16.98 -10.38 7.49
CA TRP A 356 -17.47 -10.31 6.11
C TRP A 356 -17.57 -11.68 5.44
N ARG A 357 -16.54 -12.54 5.55
CA ARG A 357 -16.60 -13.91 5.03
C ARG A 357 -17.66 -14.78 5.69
N THR A 358 -17.92 -14.52 6.96
CA THR A 358 -18.95 -15.22 7.73
C THR A 358 -20.36 -14.76 7.35
N GLY A 359 -20.50 -13.75 6.48
CA GLY A 359 -21.79 -13.22 6.05
C GLY A 359 -22.52 -12.44 7.14
N LEU A 360 -21.80 -11.95 8.15
CA LEU A 360 -22.36 -11.14 9.24
C LEU A 360 -22.53 -9.66 8.87
N VAL A 361 -21.96 -9.27 7.74
CA VAL A 361 -22.05 -7.92 7.18
C VAL A 361 -22.67 -8.04 5.80
N THR A 362 -23.71 -7.24 5.54
CA THR A 362 -24.40 -7.25 4.25
C THR A 362 -23.70 -6.30 3.29
N ALA A 363 -23.27 -6.80 2.14
CA ALA A 363 -22.73 -5.98 1.06
C ALA A 363 -23.82 -5.58 0.06
N SER A 364 -23.71 -4.38 -0.52
CA SER A 364 -24.59 -3.97 -1.61
C SER A 364 -23.82 -3.37 -2.79
N LEU A 365 -24.29 -3.64 -4.01
CA LEU A 365 -23.74 -3.11 -5.25
C LEU A 365 -24.89 -2.59 -6.12
N GLY A 366 -24.95 -1.28 -6.36
CA GLY A 366 -26.02 -0.66 -7.16
C GLY A 366 -27.42 -0.93 -6.58
N GLY A 367 -27.56 -0.93 -5.24
CA GLY A 367 -28.80 -1.23 -4.53
C GLY A 367 -29.15 -2.72 -4.42
N ARG A 368 -28.41 -3.62 -5.10
CA ARG A 368 -28.58 -5.07 -4.97
C ARG A 368 -27.75 -5.60 -3.81
N LYS A 369 -28.36 -6.33 -2.87
CA LYS A 369 -27.64 -7.09 -1.85
C LYS A 369 -26.84 -8.22 -2.49
N LEU A 370 -25.56 -8.34 -2.12
CA LEU A 370 -24.72 -9.46 -2.54
C LEU A 370 -24.82 -10.59 -1.52
N ARG A 371 -24.84 -11.83 -2.00
CA ARG A 371 -24.71 -13.01 -1.15
C ARG A 371 -23.26 -13.17 -0.70
N PRO A 372 -22.95 -13.76 0.47
CA PRO A 372 -21.58 -13.91 0.96
C PRO A 372 -20.63 -14.58 -0.05
N GLU A 373 -21.09 -15.58 -0.79
CA GLU A 373 -20.33 -16.27 -1.83
C GLU A 373 -19.99 -15.41 -3.06
N GLN A 374 -20.65 -14.26 -3.23
CA GLN A 374 -20.39 -13.29 -4.29
C GLN A 374 -19.38 -12.22 -3.87
N ILE A 375 -19.01 -12.19 -2.58
CA ILE A 375 -18.02 -11.25 -2.07
C ILE A 375 -16.65 -11.91 -2.26
N MET A 376 -15.83 -11.35 -3.15
CA MET A 376 -14.53 -11.91 -3.44
C MET A 376 -13.55 -11.62 -2.30
N LEU A 377 -13.30 -12.63 -1.46
CA LEU A 377 -12.35 -12.60 -0.36
C LEU A 377 -11.53 -13.89 -0.35
N GLU A 378 -10.80 -14.17 -1.43
CA GLU A 378 -10.08 -15.43 -1.62
C GLU A 378 -8.69 -15.46 -0.97
N GLY A 379 -7.96 -14.35 -0.92
CA GLY A 379 -6.63 -14.30 -0.29
C GLY A 379 -6.68 -14.07 1.22
N GLU A 380 -5.68 -14.52 1.97
CA GLU A 380 -5.62 -14.39 3.43
C GLU A 380 -5.61 -12.95 3.92
N GLU A 381 -4.97 -12.05 3.17
CA GLU A 381 -4.79 -10.66 3.60
C GLU A 381 -5.55 -9.66 2.71
N TRP A 382 -6.54 -10.17 1.97
CA TRP A 382 -7.42 -9.31 1.18
C TRP A 382 -8.13 -8.30 2.06
N TYR A 383 -8.01 -7.04 1.70
CA TYR A 383 -8.51 -5.94 2.50
C TYR A 383 -9.98 -5.67 2.18
N VAL A 384 -10.80 -5.51 3.21
CA VAL A 384 -12.18 -5.03 3.07
C VAL A 384 -12.18 -3.57 3.49
N PRO A 385 -12.64 -2.63 2.64
CA PRO A 385 -12.71 -1.23 3.01
C PRO A 385 -13.56 -1.01 4.27
N LEU A 386 -13.02 -0.25 5.20
CA LEU A 386 -13.66 0.23 6.41
C LEU A 386 -14.70 1.29 6.08
N ARG A 387 -14.46 2.14 5.08
CA ARG A 387 -15.47 3.10 4.62
C ARG A 387 -16.29 2.46 3.51
N GLN A 388 -17.55 2.18 3.82
CA GLN A 388 -18.54 1.75 2.84
C GLN A 388 -19.88 2.40 3.17
N ASP A 389 -20.65 2.73 2.14
CA ASP A 389 -22.00 3.28 2.27
C ASP A 389 -22.99 2.16 2.65
N LEU A 390 -22.78 1.59 3.83
CA LEU A 390 -23.63 0.58 4.42
C LEU A 390 -24.32 1.16 5.67
N PRO A 391 -25.61 0.85 5.87
CA PRO A 391 -26.37 1.41 6.99
C PRO A 391 -25.87 0.92 8.35
N GLU A 392 -25.28 -0.28 8.43
CA GLU A 392 -24.81 -0.87 9.69
C GLU A 392 -23.45 -1.54 9.50
N ARG A 393 -22.54 -1.33 10.46
CA ARG A 393 -21.18 -1.88 10.51
C ARG A 393 -20.90 -2.55 11.87
N PRO A 394 -21.63 -3.62 12.21
CA PRO A 394 -21.57 -4.25 13.54
C PRO A 394 -20.17 -4.78 13.88
N GLU A 395 -19.37 -5.14 12.87
CA GLU A 395 -17.99 -5.58 13.07
C GLU A 395 -17.07 -4.45 13.54
N LEU A 396 -17.32 -3.20 13.12
CA LEU A 396 -16.55 -2.04 13.55
C LEU A 396 -16.95 -1.59 14.96
N ILE A 397 -18.24 -1.67 15.30
CA ILE A 397 -18.74 -1.43 16.66
C ILE A 397 -18.14 -2.45 17.62
N SER A 398 -18.21 -3.74 17.29
CA SER A 398 -17.60 -4.82 18.08
C SER A 398 -16.10 -4.63 18.27
N ALA A 399 -15.39 -4.22 17.21
CA ALA A 399 -13.96 -3.92 17.29
C ALA A 399 -13.65 -2.75 18.24
N ALA A 400 -14.51 -1.71 18.27
CA ALA A 400 -14.35 -0.58 19.17
C ALA A 400 -14.50 -0.98 20.65
N TYR A 401 -15.45 -1.86 20.96
CA TYR A 401 -15.60 -2.41 22.32
C TYR A 401 -14.39 -3.22 22.76
N LEU A 402 -13.81 -4.03 21.87
CA LEU A 402 -12.56 -4.72 22.17
C LEU A 402 -11.41 -3.74 22.36
N LEU A 403 -11.28 -2.71 21.52
CA LEU A 403 -10.24 -1.71 21.69
C LEU A 403 -10.35 -1.01 23.06
N LYS A 404 -11.58 -0.74 23.53
CA LYS A 404 -11.82 -0.20 24.87
C LYS A 404 -11.40 -1.17 25.97
N ALA A 405 -11.81 -2.43 25.90
CA ALA A 405 -11.46 -3.45 26.88
C ALA A 405 -9.93 -3.62 26.99
N LEU A 406 -9.24 -3.70 25.85
CA LEU A 406 -7.78 -3.77 25.81
C LEU A 406 -7.09 -2.53 26.42
N SER A 407 -7.70 -1.36 26.28
CA SER A 407 -7.18 -0.12 26.88
C SER A 407 -7.38 -0.06 28.40
N ASP A 408 -8.36 -0.78 28.94
CA ASP A 408 -8.64 -0.86 30.38
C ASP A 408 -7.90 -2.02 31.06
N SER A 409 -7.46 -3.00 30.27
CA SER A 409 -6.75 -4.18 30.75
C SER A 409 -5.37 -3.83 31.32
N ALA A 410 -4.96 -4.56 32.35
CA ALA A 410 -3.60 -4.48 32.89
C ALA A 410 -2.59 -5.27 32.04
N ASP A 411 -3.09 -6.15 31.17
CA ASP A 411 -2.29 -7.02 30.32
C ASP A 411 -1.76 -6.28 29.09
N THR A 412 -0.56 -6.65 28.65
CA THR A 412 0.05 -6.13 27.42
C THR A 412 -0.14 -7.13 26.29
N TYR A 413 -0.95 -6.74 25.30
CA TYR A 413 -1.23 -7.59 24.13
C TYR A 413 -0.35 -7.22 22.93
N ARG A 414 0.09 -8.26 22.24
CA ARG A 414 0.83 -8.18 20.98
C ARG A 414 -0.04 -8.63 19.81
N PHE A 415 0.18 -8.02 18.65
CA PHE A 415 -0.61 -8.26 17.44
C PHE A 415 0.25 -8.77 16.27
N ASP A 416 1.57 -8.80 16.44
CA ASP A 416 2.56 -9.02 15.39
C ASP A 416 2.83 -10.50 15.08
N LEU A 417 2.32 -11.43 15.89
CA LEU A 417 2.58 -12.87 15.72
C LEU A 417 1.62 -13.56 14.75
N VAL A 418 0.31 -13.32 14.88
CA VAL A 418 -0.73 -13.92 14.02
C VAL A 418 -1.83 -12.90 13.75
N SER A 419 -2.05 -12.58 12.48
CA SER A 419 -3.04 -11.59 12.02
C SER A 419 -4.45 -11.89 12.54
N GLY A 420 -5.06 -10.89 13.18
CA GLY A 420 -6.41 -11.01 13.76
C GLY A 420 -6.49 -11.74 15.09
N THR A 421 -5.36 -11.95 15.78
CA THR A 421 -5.31 -12.51 17.15
C THR A 421 -4.65 -11.54 18.12
N LEU A 422 -4.81 -11.82 19.42
CA LEU A 422 -4.12 -11.13 20.50
C LEU A 422 -3.15 -12.15 21.13
N TYR A 423 -1.90 -11.76 21.33
CA TYR A 423 -0.92 -12.58 22.04
C TYR A 423 -0.58 -11.97 23.40
N LEU A 424 -0.62 -12.80 24.43
CA LEU A 424 -0.23 -12.44 25.79
C LEU A 424 1.06 -13.16 26.15
N ASP A 425 2.14 -12.38 26.33
CA ASP A 425 3.48 -12.91 26.61
C ASP A 425 3.54 -13.65 27.96
N SER A 426 2.83 -13.15 28.99
CA SER A 426 2.89 -13.66 30.36
C SER A 426 2.42 -15.11 30.51
N GLY A 427 1.59 -15.60 29.59
CA GLY A 427 1.07 -16.97 29.58
C GLY A 427 1.41 -17.76 28.31
N ALA A 428 2.18 -17.19 27.39
CA ALA A 428 2.33 -17.69 26.02
C ALA A 428 0.95 -18.08 25.43
N GLN A 429 -0.02 -17.18 25.55
CA GLN A 429 -1.42 -17.42 25.26
C GLN A 429 -1.83 -16.66 24.00
N VAL A 430 -2.49 -17.35 23.08
CA VAL A 430 -3.13 -16.73 21.92
C VAL A 430 -4.63 -16.63 22.19
N VAL A 431 -5.14 -15.41 22.17
CA VAL A 431 -6.56 -15.11 22.19
C VAL A 431 -7.03 -14.89 20.76
N LEU A 432 -8.02 -15.67 20.33
CA LEU A 432 -8.61 -15.63 19.01
C LEU A 432 -10.04 -15.08 19.12
N PRO A 433 -10.26 -13.83 18.70
CA PRO A 433 -11.59 -13.26 18.66
C PRO A 433 -12.47 -13.92 17.60
N LEU A 434 -13.68 -14.28 18.00
CA LEU A 434 -14.70 -14.84 17.13
C LEU A 434 -15.99 -14.04 17.27
N PRO A 435 -16.67 -13.72 16.15
CA PRO A 435 -17.96 -13.05 16.25
C PRO A 435 -18.97 -13.96 16.94
N ALA A 436 -19.60 -13.44 17.99
CA ALA A 436 -20.62 -14.14 18.75
C ALA A 436 -22.06 -13.72 18.35
N TRP A 437 -22.22 -12.91 17.30
CA TRP A 437 -23.53 -12.44 16.84
C TRP A 437 -23.92 -13.05 15.49
N GLY A 438 -25.17 -12.82 15.09
CA GLY A 438 -25.78 -13.42 13.88
C GLY A 438 -26.64 -14.64 14.21
N ASP A 439 -27.28 -15.20 13.19
CA ASP A 439 -28.20 -16.33 13.35
C ASP A 439 -27.42 -17.65 13.50
N PRO A 440 -27.48 -18.35 14.65
CA PRO A 440 -26.77 -19.63 14.88
C PRO A 440 -27.23 -20.78 13.96
N SER A 441 -28.39 -20.62 13.32
CA SER A 441 -28.94 -21.56 12.33
C SER A 441 -28.37 -21.34 10.93
N HIS A 442 -27.87 -20.13 10.62
CA HIS A 442 -27.19 -19.83 9.36
C HIS A 442 -25.72 -20.25 9.45
N THR A 443 -25.41 -21.36 8.77
CA THR A 443 -24.13 -22.10 8.78
C THR A 443 -22.93 -21.39 8.14
N ASN A 444 -22.98 -20.06 7.91
CA ASN A 444 -21.89 -19.34 7.21
C ASN A 444 -20.59 -19.19 8.03
N MET A 445 -20.60 -19.51 9.34
CA MET A 445 -19.34 -19.71 10.10
C MET A 445 -18.42 -20.75 9.44
N LEU A 446 -18.98 -21.74 8.73
CA LEU A 446 -18.22 -22.82 8.09
C LEU A 446 -17.26 -22.35 6.99
N ASN A 447 -17.54 -21.24 6.30
CA ASN A 447 -16.65 -20.68 5.27
C ASN A 447 -15.36 -20.11 5.88
N SER A 448 -15.44 -19.62 7.11
CA SER A 448 -14.31 -19.05 7.85
C SER A 448 -13.49 -20.11 8.60
N VAL A 449 -14.10 -21.24 8.96
CA VAL A 449 -13.49 -22.31 9.78
C VAL A 449 -12.10 -22.76 9.27
N PRO A 450 -11.87 -23.06 7.98
CA PRO A 450 -10.54 -23.50 7.52
C PRO A 450 -9.42 -22.51 7.86
N ARG A 451 -9.71 -21.20 7.77
CA ARG A 451 -8.72 -20.15 8.06
C ARG A 451 -8.53 -19.93 9.55
N VAL A 452 -9.61 -20.01 10.33
CA VAL A 452 -9.50 -19.97 11.79
C VAL A 452 -8.63 -21.15 12.27
N VAL A 453 -8.82 -22.35 11.69
CA VAL A 453 -7.97 -23.51 11.94
C VAL A 453 -6.52 -23.26 11.51
N ALA A 454 -6.29 -22.67 10.34
CA ALA A 454 -4.94 -22.33 9.88
C ALA A 454 -4.25 -21.34 10.83
N ARG A 455 -4.93 -20.26 11.25
CA ARG A 455 -4.42 -19.29 12.23
C ARG A 455 -4.05 -19.96 13.56
N ILE A 456 -4.88 -20.88 14.05
CA ILE A 456 -4.58 -21.63 15.28
C ILE A 456 -3.38 -22.56 15.11
N LYS A 457 -3.26 -23.23 13.97
CA LYS A 457 -2.08 -24.07 13.69
C LYS A 457 -0.79 -23.25 13.65
N THR A 458 -0.84 -22.05 13.07
CA THR A 458 0.29 -21.11 13.11
C THR A 458 0.58 -20.66 14.55
N ALA A 459 -0.46 -20.32 15.33
CA ALA A 459 -0.35 -19.93 16.73
C ALA A 459 0.25 -21.02 17.64
N ARG A 460 -0.09 -22.30 17.41
CA ARG A 460 0.43 -23.44 18.21
C ARG A 460 1.96 -23.57 18.16
N GLY A 461 2.62 -23.01 17.15
CA GLY A 461 4.10 -22.98 17.12
C GLY A 461 4.71 -22.10 18.20
N PHE A 462 3.96 -21.16 18.77
CA PHE A 462 4.46 -20.11 19.68
C PHE A 462 3.59 -19.93 20.94
N ALA A 463 2.55 -20.74 21.11
CA ALA A 463 1.57 -20.61 22.19
C ALA A 463 1.29 -21.95 22.88
N ASN A 464 1.25 -21.92 24.21
CA ASN A 464 0.92 -23.08 25.04
C ASN A 464 -0.59 -23.22 25.28
N ARG A 465 -1.33 -22.12 25.15
CA ARG A 465 -2.78 -22.05 25.38
C ARG A 465 -3.46 -21.25 24.28
N VAL A 466 -4.65 -21.70 23.87
CA VAL A 466 -5.50 -20.97 22.93
C VAL A 466 -6.82 -20.62 23.62
N THR A 467 -7.17 -19.35 23.62
CA THR A 467 -8.43 -18.86 24.16
C THR A 467 -9.28 -18.30 23.03
N LEU A 468 -10.54 -18.70 22.96
CA LEU A 468 -11.51 -18.15 22.04
C LEU A 468 -12.25 -17.04 22.78
N LEU A 469 -12.17 -15.83 22.24
CA LEU A 469 -12.88 -14.68 22.76
C LEU A 469 -14.20 -14.53 21.99
N ALA A 470 -15.32 -14.68 22.70
CA ALA A 470 -16.63 -14.40 22.14
C ALA A 470 -16.86 -12.89 22.09
N MET A 471 -16.89 -12.33 20.89
CA MET A 471 -17.06 -10.90 20.66
C MET A 471 -18.54 -10.57 20.41
N PRO A 472 -19.22 -9.78 21.26
CA PRO A 472 -20.57 -9.26 20.97
C PRO A 472 -20.54 -8.01 20.08
N ILE A 473 -21.69 -7.55 19.59
CA ILE A 473 -21.79 -6.28 18.84
C ILE A 473 -21.60 -5.07 19.78
N ASP A 474 -22.27 -5.07 20.92
CA ASP A 474 -22.47 -3.89 21.79
C ASP A 474 -21.83 -4.03 23.19
N GLY A 475 -20.83 -4.90 23.32
CA GLY A 475 -20.15 -5.16 24.59
C GLY A 475 -20.98 -5.96 25.61
N THR A 476 -22.24 -6.27 25.32
CA THR A 476 -23.09 -7.07 26.22
C THR A 476 -23.17 -8.51 25.71
N PRO A 477 -22.63 -9.51 26.45
CA PRO A 477 -22.82 -10.91 26.09
C PRO A 477 -24.28 -11.31 26.31
N VAL A 478 -25.03 -11.59 25.23
CA VAL A 478 -26.32 -12.26 25.35
C VAL A 478 -26.07 -13.78 25.40
N LEU A 479 -26.71 -14.48 26.32
CA LEU A 479 -26.55 -15.93 26.54
C LEU A 479 -26.71 -16.80 25.26
N ASP A 480 -27.49 -16.33 24.27
CA ASP A 480 -27.63 -17.00 22.97
C ASP A 480 -26.46 -16.74 22.00
N HIS A 481 -25.75 -15.62 22.13
CA HIS A 481 -24.55 -15.27 21.37
C HIS A 481 -23.35 -16.16 21.75
N THR A 482 -23.23 -16.50 23.04
CA THR A 482 -22.27 -17.50 23.53
C THR A 482 -22.52 -18.89 22.96
N LYS A 483 -23.76 -19.30 22.67
CA LYS A 483 -24.05 -20.60 22.05
C LYS A 483 -23.48 -20.69 20.63
N GLY A 484 -23.49 -19.58 19.88
CA GLY A 484 -22.88 -19.48 18.54
C GLY A 484 -21.35 -19.65 18.60
N ALA A 485 -20.68 -18.87 19.44
CA ALA A 485 -19.23 -18.96 19.65
C ALA A 485 -18.80 -20.35 20.17
N VAL A 486 -19.56 -20.91 21.11
CA VAL A 486 -19.35 -22.27 21.64
C VAL A 486 -19.55 -23.34 20.56
N LYS A 487 -20.56 -23.21 19.68
CA LYS A 487 -20.75 -24.12 18.53
C LYS A 487 -19.59 -24.01 17.53
N ALA A 488 -19.08 -22.80 17.26
CA ALA A 488 -17.89 -22.59 16.45
C ALA A 488 -16.66 -23.26 17.08
N ALA A 489 -16.49 -23.08 18.39
CA ALA A 489 -15.44 -23.72 19.19
C ALA A 489 -15.51 -25.24 19.09
N TYR A 490 -16.70 -25.85 19.26
CA TYR A 490 -16.88 -27.30 19.12
C TYR A 490 -16.51 -27.82 17.73
N LEU A 491 -16.93 -27.14 16.67
CA LEU A 491 -16.58 -27.51 15.28
C LEU A 491 -15.09 -27.38 15.01
N LEU A 492 -14.46 -26.35 15.58
CA LEU A 492 -13.04 -26.09 15.48
C LEU A 492 -12.22 -27.15 16.22
N VAL A 493 -12.59 -27.47 17.46
CA VAL A 493 -12.02 -28.57 18.26
C VAL A 493 -12.12 -29.89 17.51
N ALA A 494 -13.28 -30.20 16.93
CA ALA A 494 -13.49 -31.41 16.14
C ALA A 494 -12.55 -31.48 14.91
N LYS A 495 -12.25 -30.35 14.26
CA LYS A 495 -11.32 -30.28 13.12
C LYS A 495 -9.84 -30.29 13.51
N LEU A 496 -9.50 -29.87 14.72
CA LEU A 496 -8.11 -29.74 15.17
C LEU A 496 -7.46 -31.06 15.64
N ARG A 497 -8.21 -32.19 15.71
CA ARG A 497 -7.73 -33.52 16.12
C ARG A 497 -6.67 -33.47 17.25
N SER A 498 -7.18 -33.35 18.49
CA SER A 498 -6.53 -33.50 19.81
C SER A 498 -5.45 -32.48 20.27
N ASP A 499 -5.38 -32.38 21.60
CA ASP A 499 -4.34 -31.83 22.50
C ASP A 499 -4.16 -30.30 22.70
N ALA A 500 -5.08 -29.43 22.29
CA ALA A 500 -5.04 -28.03 22.75
C ALA A 500 -5.97 -27.78 23.93
N ASP A 501 -5.46 -27.14 24.98
CA ASP A 501 -6.27 -26.50 26.01
C ASP A 501 -6.96 -25.27 25.39
N ILE A 502 -8.19 -25.49 24.91
CA ILE A 502 -9.04 -24.47 24.30
C ILE A 502 -10.05 -24.04 25.36
N THR A 503 -9.99 -22.76 25.72
CA THR A 503 -10.95 -22.13 26.64
C THR A 503 -11.77 -21.08 25.90
N VAL A 504 -13.04 -20.91 26.24
CA VAL A 504 -13.92 -19.87 25.67
C VAL A 504 -14.22 -18.86 26.76
N VAL A 505 -14.02 -17.58 26.48
CA VAL A 505 -14.21 -16.47 27.43
C VAL A 505 -15.04 -15.33 26.81
N GLY A 506 -15.72 -14.57 27.66
CA GLY A 506 -16.40 -13.31 27.31
C GLY A 506 -15.46 -12.11 27.18
N LEU A 507 -15.98 -10.98 26.71
CA LEU A 507 -15.19 -9.74 26.55
C LEU A 507 -14.86 -9.10 27.91
N GLU A 508 -15.72 -9.29 28.90
CA GLU A 508 -15.55 -8.87 30.28
C GLU A 508 -14.44 -9.63 31.05
N GLU A 509 -13.92 -10.72 30.47
CA GLU A 509 -12.85 -11.54 31.04
C GLU A 509 -11.45 -11.18 30.52
N ILE A 510 -11.34 -10.11 29.71
CA ILE A 510 -10.10 -9.54 29.14
C ILE A 510 -9.93 -8.12 29.66
#